data_AF-A0A173VEZ0-F1
#
_entry.id   AF-A0A173VEZ0-F1
#
_cell.length_a   1.000
_cell.length_b   1.000
_cell.length_c   1.000
_cell.angle_alpha   90.00
_cell.angle_beta   90.00
_cell.angle_gamma   90.00
#
_symmetry.space_group_name_H-M   'P 1'
#
loop_
_entity.id
_entity.type
_entity.pdbx_description
1 polymer ?
#
loop_
_entity_poly.entity_id
_entity_poly.type
_entity_poly.pdbx_seq_one_letter_code
_entity_poly.pdbx_strand_id
1 'polypeptide(L)'
;MHADEINRAMTEALGREVYHYHLHVVYVPVVEKQILWSKRCKDKALVGTVKETVMQVSRSKKWASKPLLDDAGKPVLQKNGKPVLKKSYSILQDDFFNYMRNAGYTDVERGERGSTEEHLTVTQFKVQREQERLDSLTAQIDQKEQHLTQTNKTLSKTEKELAAVQKKATLTKEALIHARDLDYIGKRTFLGNYSLTEEEFSKLKKQADHGYMMDVENRRLKEELFTAKKEAVRWSNKYHDLWYDVKPYLDALHRAPELVRDFLEKILAPKQERTMNVPQRNRKRGQDVEL
;
A
#
# COMPACT_ATOMS: atom_id res chain seq x y z
N MET A 1 -2.44 -29.36 20.58
CA MET A 1 -2.55 -29.84 19.19
C MET A 1 -1.24 -29.52 18.51
N HIS A 2 -0.72 -30.43 17.68
CA HIS A 2 0.40 -30.14 16.80
C HIS A 2 -0.12 -30.12 15.36
N ALA A 3 0.50 -29.29 14.53
CA ALA A 3 0.35 -29.31 13.09
C ALA A 3 1.39 -30.28 12.55
N ASP A 4 1.02 -31.55 12.43
CA ASP A 4 1.97 -32.59 12.04
C ASP A 4 2.25 -32.56 10.53
N GLU A 5 1.31 -32.05 9.73
CA GLU A 5 1.37 -32.02 8.27
C GLU A 5 0.89 -30.68 7.69
N ILE A 6 1.64 -30.15 6.72
CA ILE A 6 1.17 -29.05 5.84
C ILE A 6 0.43 -29.69 4.66
N ASN A 7 -0.85 -29.35 4.50
CA ASN A 7 -1.62 -29.73 3.32
C ASN A 7 -1.13 -28.90 2.13
N ARG A 8 -0.18 -29.45 1.38
CA ARG A 8 0.48 -28.76 0.25
C ARG A 8 -0.51 -28.31 -0.82
N ALA A 9 -1.45 -29.16 -1.22
CA ALA A 9 -2.44 -28.83 -2.24
C ALA A 9 -3.31 -27.63 -1.84
N MET A 10 -3.82 -27.61 -0.60
CA MET A 10 -4.60 -26.46 -0.10
C MET A 10 -3.74 -25.23 0.20
N THR A 11 -2.46 -25.41 0.53
CA THR A 11 -1.49 -24.31 0.74
C THR A 11 -1.18 -23.60 -0.57
N GLU A 12 -0.94 -24.37 -1.64
CA GLU A 12 -0.69 -23.89 -2.99
C GLU A 12 -1.93 -23.23 -3.59
N ALA A 13 -3.12 -23.85 -3.44
CA ALA A 13 -4.39 -23.31 -3.92
C ALA A 13 -4.88 -22.05 -3.19
N LEU A 14 -4.47 -21.83 -1.93
CA LEU A 14 -4.92 -20.67 -1.11
C LEU A 14 -3.81 -19.64 -0.84
N GLY A 15 -2.59 -19.83 -1.38
CA GLY A 15 -1.47 -18.89 -1.24
C GLY A 15 -0.97 -18.66 0.20
N ARG A 16 -1.34 -19.53 1.15
CA ARG A 16 -1.01 -19.42 2.58
C ARG A 16 -0.97 -20.80 3.22
N GLU A 17 -0.15 -20.98 4.25
CA GLU A 17 0.08 -22.29 4.88
C GLU A 17 -1.21 -22.87 5.50
N VAL A 18 -1.61 -24.06 5.02
CA VAL A 18 -2.78 -24.80 5.52
C VAL A 18 -2.29 -26.04 6.28
N TYR A 19 -2.47 -26.02 7.60
CA TYR A 19 -2.03 -27.08 8.50
C TYR A 19 -3.13 -28.10 8.80
N HIS A 20 -2.79 -29.38 8.77
CA HIS A 20 -3.64 -30.45 9.32
C HIS A 20 -3.32 -30.64 10.80
N TYR A 21 -4.32 -30.48 11.67
CA TYR A 21 -4.17 -30.64 13.12
C TYR A 21 -4.67 -32.00 13.58
N HIS A 22 -3.76 -32.83 14.10
CA HIS A 22 -4.13 -34.08 14.77
C HIS A 22 -4.18 -33.89 16.29
N LEU A 23 -5.29 -34.35 16.89
CA LEU A 23 -5.50 -34.30 18.34
C LEU A 23 -4.88 -35.52 19.01
N HIS A 24 -3.57 -35.45 19.27
CA HIS A 24 -2.89 -36.39 20.17
C HIS A 24 -3.33 -36.15 21.60
N VAL A 25 -3.93 -37.16 22.24
CA VAL A 25 -4.33 -37.09 23.66
C VAL A 25 -3.42 -37.99 24.49
N VAL A 26 -2.38 -37.39 25.06
CA VAL A 26 -1.45 -38.07 25.98
C VAL A 26 -2.04 -38.08 27.39
N TYR A 27 -2.42 -39.27 27.87
CA TYR A 27 -2.90 -39.45 29.24
C TYR A 27 -1.75 -39.87 30.16
N VAL A 28 -1.41 -39.02 31.14
CA VAL A 28 -0.54 -39.43 32.26
C VAL A 28 -1.36 -40.32 33.22
N PRO A 29 -0.97 -41.58 33.47
CA PRO A 29 -1.69 -42.45 34.39
C PRO A 29 -1.44 -42.03 35.84
N VAL A 30 -2.50 -41.65 36.55
CA VAL A 30 -2.44 -41.38 37.99
C VAL A 30 -2.39 -42.72 38.75
N VAL A 31 -1.52 -42.83 39.74
CA VAL A 31 -1.39 -44.02 40.60
C VAL A 31 -1.84 -43.66 42.01
N GLU A 32 -2.97 -44.22 42.44
CA GLU A 32 -3.44 -44.08 43.82
C GLU A 32 -2.76 -45.12 44.71
N LYS A 33 -2.01 -44.68 45.72
CA LYS A 33 -1.26 -45.56 46.63
C LYS A 33 -1.96 -45.66 47.98
N GLN A 34 -2.49 -46.83 48.31
CA GLN A 34 -3.16 -47.10 49.58
C GLN A 34 -2.28 -48.00 50.48
N ILE A 35 -1.93 -47.50 51.66
CA ILE A 35 -1.17 -48.25 52.66
C ILE A 35 -2.12 -49.24 53.36
N LEU A 36 -1.90 -50.55 53.22
CA LEU A 36 -2.79 -51.60 53.79
C LEU A 36 -2.47 -51.91 55.27
N TRP A 37 -2.21 -50.88 56.07
CA TRP A 37 -1.89 -51.00 57.49
C TRP A 37 -3.14 -51.00 58.37
N SER A 38 -3.85 -52.13 58.41
CA SER A 38 -4.82 -52.38 59.47
C SER A 38 -4.68 -53.78 60.05
N LYS A 39 -4.79 -53.89 61.38
CA LYS A 39 -4.84 -55.19 62.10
C LYS A 39 -6.06 -56.06 61.70
N ARG A 40 -7.00 -55.52 60.90
CA ARG A 40 -8.20 -56.16 60.37
C ARG A 40 -8.09 -56.56 58.89
N CYS A 41 -6.92 -56.45 58.25
CA CYS A 41 -6.71 -56.99 56.91
C CYS A 41 -6.90 -58.53 56.94
N LYS A 42 -7.71 -59.07 56.02
CA LYS A 42 -8.03 -60.51 55.96
C LYS A 42 -6.83 -61.35 55.51
N ASP A 43 -6.07 -60.84 54.54
CA ASP A 43 -4.80 -61.44 54.13
C ASP A 43 -3.67 -60.93 55.02
N LYS A 44 -2.92 -61.85 55.62
CA LYS A 44 -1.78 -61.56 56.49
C LYS A 44 -0.53 -61.17 55.71
N ALA A 45 -0.34 -61.66 54.48
CA ALA A 45 0.83 -61.36 53.66
C ALA A 45 0.83 -59.93 53.11
N LEU A 46 -0.36 -59.29 53.07
CA LEU A 46 -0.52 -57.89 52.65
C LEU A 46 -0.39 -56.88 53.80
N VAL A 47 -0.27 -57.34 55.06
CA VAL A 47 -0.04 -56.45 56.21
C VAL A 47 1.39 -55.93 56.16
N GLY A 48 1.54 -54.64 55.86
CA GLY A 48 2.84 -54.01 55.67
C GLY A 48 2.97 -53.34 54.30
N THR A 49 2.27 -53.86 53.28
CA THR A 49 2.48 -53.47 51.88
C THR A 49 1.67 -52.25 51.44
N VAL A 50 2.12 -51.61 50.36
CA VAL A 50 1.41 -50.53 49.68
C VAL A 50 0.70 -51.12 48.47
N LYS A 51 -0.62 -50.94 48.39
CA LYS A 51 -1.41 -51.27 47.22
C LYS A 51 -1.39 -50.08 46.26
N GLU A 52 -0.81 -50.27 45.09
CA GLU A 52 -0.83 -49.28 44.01
C GLU A 52 -1.96 -49.57 43.02
N THR A 53 -2.85 -48.60 42.81
CA THR A 53 -3.98 -48.69 41.87
C THR A 53 -3.72 -47.73 40.70
N VAL A 54 -3.23 -48.28 39.59
CA VAL A 54 -2.93 -47.50 38.38
C VAL A 54 -4.24 -47.19 37.63
N MET A 55 -4.63 -45.91 37.60
CA MET A 55 -5.88 -45.46 36.96
C MET A 55 -5.76 -45.32 35.44
N GLN A 56 -5.44 -46.40 34.74
CA GLN A 56 -5.34 -46.41 33.27
C GLN A 56 -6.64 -45.94 32.61
N VAL A 57 -6.53 -45.02 31.63
CA VAL A 57 -7.66 -44.57 30.81
C VAL A 57 -7.94 -45.62 29.73
N SER A 58 -8.82 -46.58 30.03
CA SER A 58 -9.22 -47.61 29.06
C SER A 58 -10.23 -47.08 28.04
N ARG A 59 -10.09 -47.56 26.80
CA ARG A 59 -10.74 -47.02 25.57
C ARG A 59 -12.28 -47.08 25.55
N SER A 60 -12.92 -47.74 26.52
CA SER A 60 -14.35 -48.13 26.46
C SER A 60 -15.25 -47.62 27.59
N LYS A 61 -14.72 -47.04 28.68
CA LYS A 61 -15.46 -47.01 29.96
C LYS A 61 -15.61 -45.67 30.69
N LYS A 62 -15.23 -44.52 30.09
CA LYS A 62 -15.23 -43.20 30.79
C LYS A 62 -16.14 -42.09 30.23
N TRP A 63 -16.77 -42.25 29.07
CA TRP A 63 -17.75 -41.26 28.56
C TRP A 63 -19.13 -41.89 28.38
N ALA A 64 -20.19 -41.14 28.69
CA ALA A 64 -21.56 -41.55 28.47
C ALA A 64 -21.81 -41.75 26.98
N SER A 65 -22.08 -42.99 26.59
CA SER A 65 -22.28 -43.38 25.20
C SER A 65 -23.62 -42.87 24.68
N LYS A 66 -23.62 -41.71 24.03
CA LYS A 66 -24.78 -41.16 23.33
C LYS A 66 -25.25 -42.17 22.26
N PRO A 67 -26.56 -42.42 22.08
CA PRO A 67 -27.05 -43.24 20.97
C PRO A 67 -26.67 -42.60 19.63
N LEU A 68 -26.44 -43.44 18.62
CA LEU A 68 -26.31 -43.00 17.24
C LEU A 68 -27.71 -42.65 16.72
N LEU A 69 -27.89 -41.40 16.30
CA LEU A 69 -29.13 -40.93 15.70
C LEU A 69 -29.04 -41.03 14.17
N ASP A 70 -30.16 -41.39 13.54
CA ASP A 70 -30.38 -41.25 12.11
C ASP A 70 -30.65 -39.78 11.72
N ASP A 71 -30.84 -39.55 10.42
CA ASP A 71 -31.04 -38.20 9.86
C ASP A 71 -32.43 -37.61 10.20
N ALA A 72 -33.33 -38.42 10.76
CA ALA A 72 -34.60 -38.00 11.34
C ALA A 72 -34.52 -37.83 12.88
N GLY A 73 -33.32 -37.89 13.46
CA GLY A 73 -33.06 -37.70 14.89
C GLY A 73 -33.46 -38.88 15.80
N LYS A 74 -33.81 -40.05 15.23
CA LYS A 74 -34.22 -41.24 15.99
C LYS A 74 -33.03 -42.18 16.25
N PRO A 75 -33.00 -42.92 17.37
CA PRO A 75 -31.88 -43.80 17.68
C PRO A 75 -31.85 -45.02 16.74
N VAL A 76 -30.76 -45.18 15.99
CA VAL A 76 -30.52 -46.32 15.10
C VAL A 76 -30.51 -47.60 15.93
N LEU A 77 -31.43 -48.53 15.68
CA LEU A 77 -31.51 -49.80 16.41
C LEU A 77 -30.73 -50.91 15.71
N GLN A 78 -30.10 -51.77 16.50
CA GLN A 78 -29.57 -53.05 16.04
C GLN A 78 -30.71 -54.03 15.77
N LYS A 79 -30.44 -55.13 15.04
CA LYS A 79 -31.39 -56.24 14.81
C LYS A 79 -32.01 -56.82 16.09
N ASN A 80 -31.39 -56.56 17.24
CA ASN A 80 -31.79 -57.04 18.57
C ASN A 80 -32.57 -55.99 19.38
N GLY A 81 -33.09 -54.94 18.73
CA GLY A 81 -33.90 -53.86 19.34
C GLY A 81 -33.14 -52.85 20.23
N LYS A 82 -31.84 -53.05 20.46
CA LYS A 82 -31.01 -52.13 21.26
C LYS A 82 -30.41 -51.03 20.40
N PRO A 83 -30.32 -49.77 20.89
CA PRO A 83 -29.72 -48.68 20.12
C PRO A 83 -28.22 -48.92 19.87
N VAL A 84 -27.78 -48.62 18.65
CA VAL A 84 -26.36 -48.46 18.32
C VAL A 84 -25.83 -47.25 19.08
N LEU A 85 -24.66 -47.39 19.69
CA LEU A 85 -24.02 -46.34 20.49
C LEU A 85 -22.93 -45.66 19.66
N LYS A 86 -22.82 -44.33 19.74
CA LYS A 86 -21.68 -43.62 19.15
C LYS A 86 -20.38 -44.10 19.82
N LYS A 87 -19.36 -44.38 19.01
CA LYS A 87 -18.00 -44.66 19.51
C LYS A 87 -17.51 -43.42 20.26
N SER A 88 -16.95 -43.61 21.45
CA SER A 88 -16.61 -42.51 22.38
C SER A 88 -15.75 -41.42 21.73
N TYR A 89 -14.78 -41.80 20.90
CA TYR A 89 -13.90 -40.86 20.18
C TYR A 89 -14.68 -39.91 19.25
N SER A 90 -15.71 -40.42 18.56
CA SER A 90 -16.58 -39.62 17.69
C SER A 90 -17.41 -38.59 18.45
N ILE A 91 -17.65 -38.80 19.75
CA ILE A 91 -18.33 -37.81 20.61
C ILE A 91 -17.37 -36.63 20.89
N LEU A 92 -16.07 -36.86 21.00
CA LEU A 92 -15.05 -35.79 21.25
C LEU A 92 -15.01 -34.50 20.27
N GLN A 93 -14.89 -35.40 19.27
CA GLN A 93 -14.88 -34.93 17.89
C GLN A 93 -16.15 -34.12 17.58
N ASP A 94 -17.34 -34.70 17.79
CA ASP A 94 -18.61 -34.00 17.61
C ASP A 94 -18.78 -32.79 18.55
N ASP A 95 -18.33 -32.90 19.81
CA ASP A 95 -18.50 -31.85 20.82
C ASP A 95 -17.30 -30.85 20.84
N PHE A 96 -16.17 -31.15 20.19
CA PHE A 96 -14.93 -30.35 20.23
C PHE A 96 -15.13 -28.89 19.77
N PHE A 97 -15.88 -28.67 18.70
CA PHE A 97 -16.22 -27.34 18.20
C PHE A 97 -16.92 -26.48 19.27
N ASN A 98 -17.83 -27.09 20.04
CA ASN A 98 -18.57 -26.41 21.09
C ASN A 98 -17.64 -26.06 22.26
N TYR A 99 -16.69 -26.94 22.61
CA TYR A 99 -15.67 -26.63 23.62
C TYR A 99 -14.74 -25.49 23.18
N MET A 100 -14.29 -25.45 21.93
CA MET A 100 -13.46 -24.35 21.41
C MET A 100 -14.21 -23.00 21.45
N ARG A 101 -15.47 -22.98 21.00
CA ARG A 101 -16.33 -21.80 21.07
C ARG A 101 -16.56 -21.33 22.51
N ASN A 102 -16.85 -22.27 23.43
CA ASN A 102 -17.03 -21.97 24.86
C ASN A 102 -15.73 -21.52 25.55
N ALA A 103 -14.56 -21.88 25.02
CA ALA A 103 -13.25 -21.41 25.48
C ALA A 103 -12.83 -20.05 24.86
N GLY A 104 -13.69 -19.42 24.05
CA GLY A 104 -13.47 -18.08 23.50
C GLY A 104 -12.91 -18.02 22.08
N TYR A 105 -12.65 -19.17 21.42
CA TYR A 105 -12.14 -19.19 20.05
C TYR A 105 -13.27 -18.93 19.04
N THR A 106 -13.29 -17.71 18.47
CA THR A 106 -14.37 -17.21 17.60
C THR A 106 -14.12 -17.41 16.09
N ASP A 107 -12.90 -17.78 15.73
CA ASP A 107 -12.37 -18.03 14.40
C ASP A 107 -12.61 -19.46 13.88
N VAL A 108 -12.96 -20.39 14.77
CA VAL A 108 -13.26 -21.78 14.41
C VAL A 108 -14.58 -21.89 13.67
N GLU A 109 -14.57 -22.48 12.48
CA GLU A 109 -15.74 -22.87 11.68
C GLU A 109 -15.92 -24.40 11.71
N ARG A 110 -17.14 -24.89 11.43
CA ARG A 110 -17.46 -26.32 11.37
C ARG A 110 -18.08 -26.67 10.03
N GLY A 111 -17.48 -27.62 9.30
CA GLY A 111 -18.06 -28.16 8.07
C GLY A 111 -19.32 -28.99 8.32
N GLU A 112 -20.17 -29.10 7.30
CA GLU A 112 -21.47 -29.74 7.43
C GLU A 112 -21.38 -31.28 7.52
N ARG A 113 -22.21 -31.88 8.38
CA ARG A 113 -22.11 -33.30 8.74
C ARG A 113 -22.67 -34.17 7.61
N GLY A 114 -21.77 -34.69 6.78
CA GLY A 114 -22.10 -35.56 5.65
C GLY A 114 -21.89 -34.93 4.28
N SER A 115 -21.40 -33.68 4.22
CA SER A 115 -21.05 -33.06 2.94
C SER A 115 -19.94 -33.84 2.23
N THR A 116 -20.14 -34.12 0.94
CA THR A 116 -19.09 -34.47 -0.02
C THR A 116 -18.74 -33.30 -0.94
N GLU A 117 -19.37 -32.13 -0.76
CA GLU A 117 -19.03 -30.91 -1.47
C GLU A 117 -17.90 -30.19 -0.75
N GLU A 118 -16.83 -29.87 -1.49
CA GLU A 118 -15.84 -28.89 -1.06
C GLU A 118 -16.54 -27.53 -0.88
N HIS A 119 -16.25 -26.83 0.22
CA HIS A 119 -16.96 -25.59 0.60
C HIS A 119 -16.58 -24.36 -0.27
N LEU A 120 -16.78 -24.47 -1.58
CA LEU A 120 -16.52 -23.46 -2.61
C LEU A 120 -17.19 -22.11 -2.29
N THR A 121 -18.41 -22.11 -1.75
CA THR A 121 -19.13 -20.90 -1.33
C THR A 121 -18.44 -20.16 -0.18
N VAL A 122 -17.88 -20.88 0.80
CA VAL A 122 -17.11 -20.28 1.91
C VAL A 122 -15.78 -19.72 1.39
N THR A 123 -15.14 -20.41 0.44
CA THR A 123 -13.93 -19.92 -0.23
C THR A 123 -14.22 -18.67 -1.07
N GLN A 124 -15.29 -18.67 -1.89
CA GLN A 124 -15.72 -17.53 -2.70
C GLN A 124 -16.01 -16.29 -1.84
N PHE A 125 -16.76 -16.45 -0.74
CA PHE A 125 -17.03 -15.34 0.19
C PHE A 125 -15.74 -14.78 0.82
N LYS A 126 -14.78 -15.65 1.16
CA LYS A 126 -13.48 -15.22 1.70
C LYS A 126 -12.60 -14.53 0.65
N VAL A 127 -12.60 -15.01 -0.59
CA VAL A 127 -11.90 -14.35 -1.71
C VAL A 127 -12.49 -12.97 -1.99
N GLN A 128 -13.82 -12.84 -2.07
CA GLN A 128 -14.48 -11.54 -2.26
C GLN A 128 -14.10 -10.57 -1.13
N ARG A 129 -14.14 -11.01 0.13
CA ARG A 129 -13.86 -10.15 1.28
C ARG A 129 -12.40 -9.70 1.38
N GLU A 130 -11.45 -10.54 0.95
CA GLU A 130 -10.04 -10.13 0.85
C GLU A 130 -9.79 -9.25 -0.39
N GLN A 131 -10.56 -9.39 -1.48
CA GLN A 131 -10.52 -8.46 -2.62
C GLN A 131 -11.01 -7.06 -2.20
N GLU A 132 -12.18 -6.95 -1.57
CA GLU A 132 -12.72 -5.69 -1.02
C GLU A 132 -11.71 -4.99 -0.08
N ARG A 133 -10.93 -5.78 0.67
CA ARG A 133 -9.86 -5.31 1.55
C ARG A 133 -8.62 -4.87 0.78
N LEU A 134 -8.21 -5.58 -0.27
CA LEU A 134 -7.10 -5.20 -1.14
C LEU A 134 -7.40 -3.91 -1.91
N ASP A 135 -8.61 -3.76 -2.43
CA ASP A 135 -9.07 -2.55 -3.12
C ASP A 135 -9.04 -1.34 -2.15
N SER A 136 -9.54 -1.53 -0.93
CA SER A 136 -9.50 -0.52 0.14
C SER A 136 -8.07 -0.15 0.59
N LEU A 137 -7.14 -1.11 0.61
CA LEU A 137 -5.73 -0.84 0.90
C LEU A 137 -5.04 -0.11 -0.26
N THR A 138 -5.36 -0.45 -1.50
CA THR A 138 -4.81 0.17 -2.71
C THR A 138 -5.21 1.65 -2.78
N ALA A 139 -6.50 1.95 -2.61
CA ALA A 139 -7.00 3.32 -2.56
C ALA A 139 -6.34 4.17 -1.44
N GLN A 140 -6.01 3.56 -0.30
CA GLN A 140 -5.27 4.23 0.78
C GLN A 140 -3.78 4.43 0.48
N ILE A 141 -3.17 3.61 -0.38
CA ILE A 141 -1.80 3.80 -0.86
C ILE A 141 -1.79 4.96 -1.86
N ASP A 142 -2.66 4.93 -2.87
CA ASP A 142 -2.80 5.99 -3.88
C ASP A 142 -3.01 7.38 -3.23
N GLN A 143 -3.90 7.45 -2.23
CA GLN A 143 -4.14 8.70 -1.49
C GLN A 143 -2.89 9.20 -0.74
N LYS A 144 -2.09 8.29 -0.17
CA LYS A 144 -0.84 8.63 0.54
C LYS A 144 0.26 9.05 -0.43
N GLU A 145 0.38 8.41 -1.59
CA GLU A 145 1.34 8.82 -2.63
C GLU A 145 1.00 10.20 -3.22
N GLN A 146 -0.28 10.47 -3.48
CA GLN A 146 -0.73 11.81 -3.89
C GLN A 146 -0.41 12.86 -2.82
N HIS A 147 -0.71 12.58 -1.54
CA HIS A 147 -0.37 13.51 -0.45
C HIS A 147 1.15 13.71 -0.30
N LEU A 148 1.95 12.66 -0.45
CA LEU A 148 3.42 12.71 -0.32
C LEU A 148 4.06 13.47 -1.50
N THR A 149 3.60 13.27 -2.73
CA THR A 149 4.08 14.05 -3.89
C THR A 149 3.67 15.53 -3.80
N GLN A 150 2.49 15.84 -3.27
CA GLN A 150 2.08 17.23 -2.99
C GLN A 150 2.92 17.86 -1.86
N THR A 151 3.21 17.10 -0.81
CA THR A 151 4.09 17.54 0.29
C THR A 151 5.50 17.84 -0.22
N ASN A 152 6.10 16.96 -1.02
CA ASN A 152 7.43 17.15 -1.59
C ASN A 152 7.51 18.35 -2.55
N LYS A 153 6.46 18.62 -3.35
CA LYS A 153 6.36 19.84 -4.18
C LYS A 153 6.36 21.11 -3.32
N THR A 154 5.62 21.10 -2.21
CA THR A 154 5.57 22.23 -1.26
C THR A 154 6.92 22.42 -0.56
N LEU A 155 7.55 21.34 -0.09
CA LEU A 155 8.85 21.36 0.57
C LEU A 155 9.93 21.96 -0.36
N SER A 156 10.04 21.47 -1.61
CA SER A 156 11.00 22.00 -2.59
C SER A 156 10.77 23.48 -2.96
N LYS A 157 9.53 23.98 -2.83
CA LYS A 157 9.25 25.41 -2.93
C LYS A 157 9.80 26.16 -1.71
N THR A 158 9.50 25.70 -0.49
CA THR A 158 9.98 26.35 0.74
C THR A 158 11.50 26.34 0.89
N GLU A 159 12.20 25.31 0.40
CA GLU A 159 13.68 25.28 0.37
C GLU A 159 14.25 26.39 -0.52
N LYS A 160 13.66 26.62 -1.71
CA LYS A 160 14.08 27.67 -2.65
C LYS A 160 13.81 29.07 -2.08
N GLU A 161 12.67 29.23 -1.40
CA GLU A 161 12.32 30.48 -0.69
C GLU A 161 13.28 30.72 0.49
N LEU A 162 13.60 29.70 1.28
CA LEU A 162 14.57 29.79 2.38
C LEU A 162 15.97 30.15 1.88
N ALA A 163 16.46 29.51 0.81
CA ALA A 163 17.76 29.83 0.21
C ALA A 163 17.80 31.28 -0.34
N ALA A 164 16.70 31.76 -0.93
CA ALA A 164 16.59 33.15 -1.38
C ALA A 164 16.56 34.15 -0.21
N VAL A 165 15.91 33.81 0.92
CA VAL A 165 15.93 34.61 2.15
C VAL A 165 17.32 34.62 2.79
N GLN A 166 18.01 33.48 2.86
CA GLN A 166 19.38 33.40 3.36
C GLN A 166 20.34 34.25 2.52
N LYS A 167 20.28 34.17 1.18
CA LYS A 167 21.11 35.00 0.30
C LYS A 167 20.83 36.50 0.45
N LYS A 168 19.57 36.90 0.70
CA LYS A 168 19.24 38.29 1.05
C LYS A 168 19.83 38.69 2.40
N ALA A 169 19.74 37.82 3.41
CA ALA A 169 20.27 38.10 4.74
C ALA A 169 21.80 38.23 4.77
N THR A 170 22.55 37.43 4.00
CA THR A 170 24.02 37.60 3.88
C THR A 170 24.36 38.93 3.22
N LEU A 171 23.75 39.25 2.07
CA LEU A 171 23.98 40.52 1.36
C LEU A 171 23.62 41.75 2.23
N THR A 172 22.52 41.68 3.00
CA THR A 172 22.15 42.76 3.93
C THR A 172 23.14 42.89 5.09
N LYS A 173 23.66 41.77 5.62
CA LYS A 173 24.68 41.77 6.68
C LYS A 173 26.01 42.34 6.17
N GLU A 174 26.43 41.96 4.97
CA GLU A 174 27.63 42.48 4.31
C GLU A 174 27.50 43.99 4.06
N ALA A 175 26.39 44.45 3.50
CA ALA A 175 26.11 45.88 3.30
C ALA A 175 26.10 46.69 4.61
N LEU A 176 25.51 46.16 5.69
CA LEU A 176 25.49 46.82 7.01
C LEU A 176 26.89 46.91 7.65
N ILE A 177 27.74 45.90 7.46
CA ILE A 177 29.15 45.95 7.89
C ILE A 177 29.88 47.03 7.08
N HIS A 178 29.74 47.01 5.75
CA HIS A 178 30.40 47.96 4.87
C HIS A 178 30.01 49.43 5.10
N ALA A 179 28.73 49.71 5.39
CA ALA A 179 28.28 51.06 5.76
C ALA A 179 28.91 51.54 7.07
N ARG A 180 28.95 50.66 8.09
CA ARG A 180 29.53 50.99 9.40
C ARG A 180 31.05 51.16 9.36
N ASP A 181 31.74 50.41 8.51
CA ASP A 181 33.18 50.57 8.29
C ASP A 181 33.50 51.92 7.63
N LEU A 182 32.68 52.38 6.67
CA LEU A 182 32.88 53.64 5.95
C LEU A 182 32.74 54.88 6.84
N ASP A 183 31.77 54.90 7.77
CA ASP A 183 31.58 55.99 8.74
C ASP A 183 32.81 56.21 9.67
N TYR A 184 33.74 55.24 9.71
CA TYR A 184 34.93 55.27 10.58
C TYR A 184 36.26 55.28 9.81
N ILE A 185 36.24 55.30 8.46
CA ILE A 185 37.44 55.28 7.62
C ILE A 185 38.03 56.70 7.45
N GLY A 186 39.31 56.84 7.81
CA GLY A 186 40.09 58.04 7.59
C GLY A 186 39.91 59.10 8.69
N LYS A 187 41.03 59.60 9.20
CA LYS A 187 41.05 60.64 10.25
C LYS A 187 41.25 62.01 9.63
N ARG A 188 40.47 63.00 10.09
CA ARG A 188 40.70 64.41 9.76
C ARG A 188 41.87 64.93 10.58
N THR A 189 42.95 65.28 9.89
CA THR A 189 44.16 65.88 10.48
C THR A 189 43.90 67.30 10.96
N PHE A 190 44.78 67.82 11.83
CA PHE A 190 44.69 69.19 12.36
C PHE A 190 44.70 70.29 11.27
N LEU A 191 45.29 70.00 10.11
CA LEU A 191 45.31 70.88 8.93
C LEU A 191 44.04 70.75 8.05
N GLY A 192 43.01 70.04 8.53
CA GLY A 192 41.72 69.88 7.85
C GLY A 192 41.64 68.75 6.82
N ASN A 193 42.79 68.28 6.32
CA ASN A 193 42.91 67.18 5.35
C ASN A 193 42.58 65.81 5.96
N TYR A 194 42.02 64.89 5.18
CA TYR A 194 41.83 63.49 5.60
C TYR A 194 43.08 62.63 5.30
N SER A 195 43.44 61.77 6.25
CA SER A 195 44.50 60.77 6.13
C SER A 195 43.95 59.36 6.38
N LEU A 196 44.22 58.43 5.47
CA LEU A 196 43.93 56.99 5.64
C LEU A 196 45.23 56.24 5.90
N THR A 197 45.17 55.18 6.72
CA THR A 197 46.19 54.12 6.77
C THR A 197 46.10 53.21 5.54
N GLU A 198 47.14 52.43 5.29
CA GLU A 198 47.17 51.46 4.17
C GLU A 198 46.06 50.39 4.28
N GLU A 199 45.71 49.96 5.51
CA GLU A 199 44.59 49.05 5.73
C GLU A 199 43.23 49.69 5.40
N GLU A 200 43.00 50.95 5.81
CA GLU A 200 41.77 51.69 5.49
C GLU A 200 41.65 51.92 3.97
N PHE A 201 42.75 52.27 3.30
CA PHE A 201 42.79 52.41 1.85
C PHE A 201 42.54 51.06 1.13
N SER A 202 43.09 49.96 1.64
CA SER A 202 42.85 48.60 1.12
C SER A 202 41.38 48.17 1.28
N LYS A 203 40.74 48.51 2.40
CA LYS A 203 39.29 48.32 2.61
C LYS A 203 38.46 49.15 1.65
N LEU A 204 38.75 50.46 1.55
CA LEU A 204 38.05 51.39 0.65
C LEU A 204 38.15 50.95 -0.81
N LYS A 205 39.33 50.49 -1.26
CA LYS A 205 39.51 49.95 -2.61
C LYS A 205 38.64 48.72 -2.86
N LYS A 206 38.64 47.74 -1.94
CA LYS A 206 37.78 46.54 -2.05
C LYS A 206 36.29 46.89 -2.10
N GLN A 207 35.86 47.91 -1.38
CA GLN A 207 34.48 48.41 -1.44
C GLN A 207 34.16 49.10 -2.77
N ALA A 208 35.09 49.88 -3.33
CA ALA A 208 34.95 50.47 -4.66
C ALA A 208 34.89 49.39 -5.77
N ASP A 209 35.78 48.39 -5.72
CA ASP A 209 35.79 47.24 -6.62
C ASP A 209 34.46 46.46 -6.53
N HIS A 210 33.96 46.22 -5.32
CA HIS A 210 32.66 45.57 -5.09
C HIS A 210 31.47 46.41 -5.59
N GLY A 211 31.49 47.72 -5.34
CA GLY A 211 30.46 48.65 -5.82
C GLY A 211 30.38 48.67 -7.35
N TYR A 212 31.52 48.70 -8.03
CA TYR A 212 31.59 48.59 -9.49
C TYR A 212 31.01 47.26 -10.00
N MET A 213 31.35 46.13 -9.36
CA MET A 213 30.77 44.82 -9.70
C MET A 213 29.26 44.76 -9.48
N MET A 214 28.73 45.38 -8.41
CA MET A 214 27.29 45.50 -8.18
C MET A 214 26.62 46.38 -9.24
N ASP A 215 27.25 47.46 -9.69
CA ASP A 215 26.72 48.32 -10.76
C ASP A 215 26.67 47.61 -12.11
N VAL A 216 27.68 46.79 -12.44
CA VAL A 216 27.71 45.95 -13.64
C VAL A 216 26.58 44.91 -13.60
N GLU A 217 26.42 44.20 -12.48
CA GLU A 217 25.34 43.22 -12.31
C GLU A 217 23.95 43.88 -12.32
N ASN A 218 23.81 45.09 -11.77
CA ASN A 218 22.57 45.86 -11.77
C ASN A 218 22.18 46.31 -13.19
N ARG A 219 23.14 46.63 -14.06
CA ARG A 219 22.89 46.85 -15.50
C ARG A 219 22.45 45.56 -16.19
N ARG A 220 23.17 44.46 -15.97
CA ARG A 220 22.86 43.13 -16.53
C ARG A 220 21.42 42.68 -16.18
N LEU A 221 21.03 42.82 -14.90
CA LEU A 221 19.68 42.50 -14.42
C LEU A 221 18.61 43.44 -14.97
N LYS A 222 18.92 44.72 -15.24
CA LYS A 222 17.99 45.65 -15.91
C LYS A 222 17.76 45.28 -17.37
N GLU A 223 18.80 44.81 -18.06
CA GLU A 223 18.71 44.32 -19.44
C GLU A 223 17.90 43.03 -19.52
N GLU A 224 18.15 42.05 -18.63
CA GLU A 224 17.33 40.83 -18.51
C GLU A 224 15.85 41.13 -18.17
N LEU A 225 15.60 42.10 -17.29
CA LEU A 225 14.25 42.53 -16.94
C LEU A 225 13.55 43.24 -18.11
N PHE A 226 14.29 43.94 -18.97
CA PHE A 226 13.76 44.57 -20.17
C PHE A 226 13.43 43.54 -21.27
N THR A 227 14.32 42.56 -21.52
CA THR A 227 14.04 41.49 -22.48
C THR A 227 12.86 40.62 -22.02
N ALA A 228 12.83 40.19 -20.76
CA ALA A 228 11.73 39.42 -20.19
C ALA A 228 10.37 40.16 -20.29
N LYS A 229 10.35 41.49 -20.05
CA LYS A 229 9.13 42.31 -20.28
C LYS A 229 8.71 42.32 -21.75
N LYS A 230 9.65 42.48 -22.68
CA LYS A 230 9.38 42.48 -24.13
C LYS A 230 8.82 41.12 -24.59
N GLU A 231 9.33 40.03 -24.05
CA GLU A 231 8.83 38.68 -24.32
C GLU A 231 7.46 38.43 -23.70
N ALA A 232 7.23 38.87 -22.45
CA ALA A 232 5.92 38.76 -21.81
C ALA A 232 4.82 39.48 -22.60
N VAL A 233 5.09 40.70 -23.10
CA VAL A 233 4.16 41.41 -24.01
C VAL A 233 3.97 40.64 -25.32
N ARG A 234 5.03 40.11 -25.92
CA ARG A 234 4.95 39.33 -27.17
C ARG A 234 4.10 38.05 -27.01
N TRP A 235 4.19 37.37 -25.87
CA TRP A 235 3.36 36.21 -25.55
C TRP A 235 1.93 36.59 -25.18
N SER A 236 1.73 37.70 -24.46
CA SER A 236 0.40 38.23 -24.15
C SER A 236 -0.38 38.55 -25.42
N ASN A 237 0.25 39.17 -26.42
CA ASN A 237 -0.37 39.45 -27.71
C ASN A 237 -0.75 38.16 -28.43
N LYS A 238 0.20 37.22 -28.62
CA LYS A 238 -0.07 35.91 -29.23
C LYS A 238 -1.22 35.15 -28.56
N TYR A 239 -1.34 35.23 -27.23
CA TYR A 239 -2.43 34.61 -26.49
C TYR A 239 -3.76 35.30 -26.76
N HIS A 240 -3.77 36.64 -26.87
CA HIS A 240 -4.96 37.41 -27.22
C HIS A 240 -5.42 37.15 -28.65
N ASP A 241 -4.48 37.09 -29.61
CA ASP A 241 -4.74 36.75 -31.01
C ASP A 241 -5.37 35.34 -31.12
N LEU A 242 -4.72 34.33 -30.54
CA LEU A 242 -5.21 32.94 -30.49
C LEU A 242 -6.57 32.83 -29.77
N TRP A 243 -6.80 33.64 -28.73
CA TRP A 243 -8.09 33.66 -28.04
C TRP A 243 -9.20 34.16 -28.97
N TYR A 244 -8.97 35.20 -29.79
CA TYR A 244 -9.94 35.63 -30.79
C TYR A 244 -10.17 34.60 -31.90
N ASP A 245 -9.11 33.96 -32.42
CA ASP A 245 -9.23 32.92 -33.45
C ASP A 245 -10.10 31.73 -32.97
N VAL A 246 -9.94 31.35 -31.70
CA VAL A 246 -10.60 30.17 -31.10
C VAL A 246 -11.96 30.54 -30.46
N LYS A 247 -12.23 31.83 -30.19
CA LYS A 247 -13.48 32.29 -29.55
C LYS A 247 -14.75 31.82 -30.27
N PRO A 248 -14.92 31.94 -31.61
CA PRO A 248 -16.16 31.50 -32.28
C PRO A 248 -16.45 30.01 -32.10
N TYR A 249 -15.40 29.17 -32.04
CA TYR A 249 -15.52 27.75 -31.75
C TYR A 249 -15.92 27.48 -30.29
N LEU A 250 -15.34 28.21 -29.33
CA LEU A 250 -15.72 28.10 -27.92
C LEU A 250 -17.15 28.59 -27.68
N ASP A 251 -17.57 29.69 -28.31
CA ASP A 251 -18.95 30.19 -28.25
C ASP A 251 -19.94 29.14 -28.81
N ALA A 252 -19.58 28.49 -29.92
CA ALA A 252 -20.39 27.43 -30.52
C ALA A 252 -20.47 26.18 -29.64
N LEU A 253 -19.34 25.72 -29.07
CA LEU A 253 -19.30 24.61 -28.10
C LEU A 253 -20.17 24.87 -26.88
N HIS A 254 -20.14 26.08 -26.30
CA HIS A 254 -20.96 26.43 -25.14
C HIS A 254 -22.47 26.42 -25.47
N ARG A 255 -22.84 26.66 -26.73
CA ARG A 255 -24.25 26.77 -27.14
C ARG A 255 -24.86 25.48 -27.70
N ALA A 256 -24.05 24.62 -28.30
CA ALA A 256 -24.50 23.37 -28.92
C ALA A 256 -23.39 22.29 -28.94
N PRO A 257 -22.93 21.80 -27.76
CA PRO A 257 -21.72 21.00 -27.65
C PRO A 257 -21.73 19.73 -28.51
N GLU A 258 -22.82 18.95 -28.45
CA GLU A 258 -22.89 17.69 -29.21
C GLU A 258 -22.98 17.92 -30.72
N LEU A 259 -23.73 18.93 -31.20
CA LEU A 259 -23.80 19.24 -32.63
C LEU A 259 -22.44 19.69 -33.20
N VAL A 260 -21.64 20.42 -32.41
CA VAL A 260 -20.30 20.85 -32.80
C VAL A 260 -19.32 19.68 -32.80
N ARG A 261 -19.43 18.75 -31.85
CA ARG A 261 -18.66 17.49 -31.84
C ARG A 261 -19.00 16.61 -33.04
N ASP A 262 -20.29 16.34 -33.27
CA ASP A 262 -20.81 15.60 -34.43
C ASP A 262 -20.28 16.16 -35.75
N PHE A 263 -20.26 17.50 -35.88
CA PHE A 263 -19.76 18.20 -37.07
C PHE A 263 -18.25 18.05 -37.23
N LEU A 264 -17.47 18.21 -36.15
CA LEU A 264 -16.02 18.02 -36.19
C LEU A 264 -15.63 16.57 -36.45
N GLU A 265 -16.29 15.58 -35.84
CA GLU A 265 -16.03 14.16 -36.11
C GLU A 265 -16.27 13.82 -37.58
N LYS A 266 -17.33 14.37 -38.20
CA LYS A 266 -17.65 14.15 -39.63
C LYS A 266 -16.67 14.84 -40.58
N ILE A 267 -15.93 15.86 -40.14
CA ILE A 267 -14.92 16.59 -40.93
C ILE A 267 -13.50 16.07 -40.69
N LEU A 268 -13.17 15.73 -39.45
CA LEU A 268 -11.86 15.25 -39.01
C LEU A 268 -11.72 13.73 -39.11
N ALA A 269 -12.81 13.00 -39.34
CA ALA A 269 -12.75 11.58 -39.72
C ALA A 269 -11.74 11.42 -40.87
N PRO A 270 -10.74 10.53 -40.73
CA PRO A 270 -9.76 10.33 -41.79
C PRO A 270 -10.51 9.86 -43.04
N LYS A 271 -10.42 10.63 -44.12
CA LYS A 271 -10.94 10.19 -45.42
C LYS A 271 -10.32 8.84 -45.71
N GLN A 272 -11.17 7.81 -45.79
CA GLN A 272 -10.73 6.51 -46.28
C GLN A 272 -10.23 6.73 -47.71
N GLU A 273 -8.91 6.74 -47.87
CA GLU A 273 -8.29 6.54 -49.18
C GLU A 273 -8.81 5.21 -49.68
N ARG A 274 -9.73 5.25 -50.64
CA ARG A 274 -10.22 4.06 -51.32
C ARG A 274 -9.04 3.52 -52.14
N THR A 275 -8.28 2.63 -51.52
CA THR A 275 -7.23 1.83 -52.14
C THR A 275 -7.87 0.91 -53.18
N MET A 276 -8.23 1.49 -54.32
CA MET A 276 -8.70 0.77 -55.49
C MET A 276 -7.53 -0.05 -56.00
N ASN A 277 -7.49 -1.31 -55.54
CA ASN A 277 -6.64 -2.38 -56.07
C ASN A 277 -7.07 -2.67 -57.51
N VAL A 278 -6.71 -1.78 -58.44
CA VAL A 278 -6.80 -2.00 -59.87
C VAL A 278 -5.66 -2.95 -60.26
N PRO A 279 -5.94 -4.17 -60.73
CA PRO A 279 -4.88 -5.09 -61.15
C PRO A 279 -4.10 -4.45 -62.30
N GLN A 280 -2.79 -4.23 -62.09
CA GLN A 280 -1.95 -3.49 -63.02
C GLN A 280 -1.74 -4.30 -64.31
N ARG A 281 -2.63 -4.11 -65.29
CA ARG A 281 -2.76 -4.95 -66.48
C ARG A 281 -1.62 -4.70 -67.47
N ASN A 282 -0.50 -5.38 -67.24
CA ASN A 282 0.69 -5.41 -68.09
C ASN A 282 0.34 -5.41 -69.59
N ARG A 283 0.62 -4.30 -70.28
CA ARG A 283 0.56 -4.18 -71.73
C ARG A 283 1.98 -3.96 -72.28
N LYS A 284 2.65 -5.06 -72.64
CA LYS A 284 3.82 -5.00 -73.53
C LYS A 284 3.36 -4.69 -74.95
N ARG A 285 3.75 -3.53 -75.48
CA ARG A 285 3.78 -3.08 -76.89
C ARG A 285 4.23 -1.62 -76.86
N GLY A 286 5.18 -1.15 -77.66
CA GLY A 286 6.09 -1.81 -78.59
C GLY A 286 7.12 -0.78 -79.06
N GLN A 287 8.24 -1.21 -79.63
CA GLN A 287 9.16 -0.27 -80.28
C GLN A 287 8.54 0.22 -81.59
N ASP A 288 8.73 1.50 -81.95
CA ASP A 288 9.51 1.91 -83.13
C ASP A 288 9.32 3.41 -83.46
N VAL A 289 10.15 3.87 -84.41
CA VAL A 289 10.16 5.16 -85.12
C VAL A 289 10.92 6.31 -84.44
N GLU A 290 11.86 6.86 -85.22
CA GLU A 290 12.82 7.91 -84.91
C GLU A 290 12.31 9.28 -85.34
N LEU A 291 12.76 10.36 -84.66
CA LEU A 291 13.47 11.51 -85.24
C LEU A 291 13.91 12.51 -84.15
#